data_AF-A0A2P6VTH9-F1
#
_entry.id   AF-A0A2P6VTH9-F1
#
_cell.length_a   1.000
_cell.length_b   1.000
_cell.length_c   1.000
_cell.angle_alpha   90.00
_cell.angle_beta   90.00
_cell.angle_gamma   90.00
#
_symmetry.space_group_name_H-M   'P 1'
#
loop_
_entity.id
_entity.type
_entity.pdbx_description
1 polymer ?
#
loop_
_entity_poly.entity_id
_entity_poly.type
_entity_poly.pdbx_seq_one_letter_code
_entity_poly.pdbx_strand_id
1 'polypeptide(L)'
;MFEIQVVSNTPLTPVNDFETVATTLLYQVGYLPKGYDPKTDTESVRNSVPYRLVVNCFLKRPEKAWTINELCTVLDTSRPTVYRHLNKLKALDLLEESVVRPDSSEGQPKKAYRIRYGNLSKAWNFVEAHVKVAMDNYRKTVDHLQELAEEERQKTDGAFDRKSPPETKVEAEAEAKAEAAANQAGPS
;
A
#
# COMPACT_ATOMS: atom_id res chain seq x y z
N MET A 1 -10.40 1.53 -1.66
CA MET A 1 -9.12 0.80 -1.52
C MET A 1 -8.29 1.55 -0.51
N PHE A 2 -7.76 0.88 0.51
CA PHE A 2 -6.87 1.49 1.50
C PHE A 2 -5.48 1.66 0.87
N GLU A 3 -4.87 2.82 1.03
CA GLU A 3 -3.54 3.13 0.49
C GLU A 3 -2.83 4.09 1.45
N ILE A 4 -1.61 3.71 1.87
CA ILE A 4 -0.71 4.54 2.67
C ILE A 4 0.72 4.29 2.25
N GLN A 5 1.54 5.34 2.29
CA GLN A 5 2.98 5.20 2.14
C GLN A 5 3.61 4.90 3.50
N VAL A 6 4.32 3.76 3.62
CA VAL A 6 5.13 3.43 4.80
C VAL A 6 6.59 3.72 4.47
N VAL A 7 7.21 4.64 5.21
CA VAL A 7 8.62 5.00 5.07
C VAL A 7 9.32 4.97 6.42
N SER A 8 10.62 4.67 6.40
CA SER A 8 11.45 4.91 7.58
C SER A 8 11.49 6.41 7.87
N ASN A 9 11.19 6.78 9.12
CA ASN A 9 11.22 8.16 9.58
C ASN A 9 11.68 8.24 11.04
N THR A 10 12.26 9.39 11.41
CA THR A 10 12.47 9.74 12.81
C THR A 10 11.21 10.41 13.35
N PRO A 11 10.68 10.01 14.53
CA PRO A 11 9.54 10.68 15.13
C PRO A 11 9.78 12.19 15.28
N LEU A 12 8.78 12.99 14.93
CA LEU A 12 8.86 14.46 14.94
C LEU A 12 8.63 15.06 16.34
N THR A 13 8.75 14.28 17.41
CA THR A 13 8.48 14.71 18.79
C THR A 13 9.30 15.91 19.28
N PRO A 14 10.53 16.20 18.77
CA PRO A 14 11.26 17.42 19.14
C PRO A 14 10.77 18.69 18.42
N VAL A 15 9.92 18.56 17.40
CA VAL A 15 9.47 19.68 16.56
C VAL A 15 8.21 20.31 17.16
N ASN A 16 8.30 21.57 17.60
CA ASN A 16 7.19 22.30 18.23
C ASN A 16 6.34 23.13 17.25
N ASP A 17 6.73 23.21 15.97
CA ASP A 17 5.94 23.91 14.95
C ASP A 17 4.85 23.00 14.37
N PHE A 18 3.60 23.28 14.74
CA PHE A 18 2.42 22.50 14.32
C PHE A 18 2.33 22.36 12.80
N GLU A 19 2.54 23.43 12.06
CA GLU A 19 2.40 23.44 10.60
C GLU A 19 3.50 22.58 9.93
N THR A 20 4.73 22.60 10.46
CA THR A 20 5.83 21.73 10.01
C THR A 20 5.52 20.26 10.31
N VAL A 21 5.03 19.93 11.51
CA VAL A 21 4.67 18.55 11.86
C VAL A 21 3.54 18.05 10.95
N ALA A 22 2.49 18.84 10.76
CA ALA A 22 1.36 18.49 9.90
C ALA A 22 1.80 18.28 8.44
N THR A 23 2.57 19.23 7.88
CA THR A 23 3.09 19.12 6.51
C THR A 23 3.93 17.86 6.33
N THR A 24 4.86 17.62 7.26
CA THR A 24 5.78 16.48 7.18
C THR A 24 5.05 15.15 7.29
N LEU A 25 4.09 15.03 8.23
CA LEU A 25 3.25 13.84 8.36
C LEU A 25 2.48 13.57 7.05
N LEU A 26 1.87 14.60 6.46
CA LEU A 26 1.09 14.45 5.23
C LEU A 26 1.93 14.02 4.02
N TYR A 27 3.22 14.37 3.98
CA TYR A 27 4.16 13.82 3.00
C TYR A 27 4.55 12.37 3.33
N GLN A 28 4.85 12.06 4.59
CA GLN A 28 5.29 10.73 5.01
C GLN A 28 4.24 9.66 4.71
N VAL A 29 2.95 9.96 4.94
CA VAL A 29 1.84 9.04 4.69
C VAL A 29 1.39 8.99 3.22
N GLY A 30 2.02 9.80 2.34
CA GLY A 30 1.71 9.82 0.91
C GLY A 30 0.45 10.61 0.52
N TYR A 31 -0.10 11.43 1.42
CA TYR A 31 -1.27 12.26 1.11
C TYR A 31 -0.92 13.44 0.20
N LEU A 32 0.17 14.14 0.53
CA LEU A 32 0.77 15.18 -0.31
C LEU A 32 1.84 14.55 -1.22
N PRO A 33 1.89 14.89 -2.52
CA PRO A 33 2.89 14.33 -3.43
C PRO A 33 4.29 14.87 -3.10
N LYS A 34 5.31 14.00 -3.14
CA LYS A 34 6.71 14.42 -3.01
C LYS A 34 7.05 15.42 -4.10
N GLY A 35 7.61 16.56 -3.73
CA GLY A 35 7.91 17.63 -4.68
C GLY A 35 6.65 18.27 -5.24
N TYR A 36 5.72 18.70 -4.37
CA TYR A 36 4.69 19.67 -4.72
C TYR A 36 5.39 20.93 -5.24
N ASP A 37 5.64 20.92 -6.55
CA ASP A 37 6.34 21.91 -7.34
C ASP A 37 5.29 22.99 -7.68
N PRO A 38 5.52 24.28 -7.33
CA PRO A 38 4.61 25.39 -7.58
C PRO A 38 4.43 25.74 -9.08
N LYS A 39 4.31 24.72 -9.95
CA LYS A 39 3.83 24.87 -11.33
C LYS A 39 2.33 25.11 -11.42
N THR A 40 1.63 25.08 -10.28
CA THR A 40 0.28 25.59 -10.12
C THR A 40 0.27 26.66 -9.02
N ASP A 41 0.65 27.88 -9.39
CA ASP A 41 0.26 29.19 -8.82
C ASP A 41 -0.11 29.27 -7.32
N THR A 42 0.57 28.53 -6.44
CA THR A 42 0.33 28.55 -4.99
C THR A 42 1.65 28.74 -4.29
N GLU A 43 1.84 29.95 -3.75
CA GLU A 43 3.08 30.44 -3.09
C GLU A 43 3.56 29.64 -1.88
N SER A 44 2.87 28.56 -1.50
CA SER A 44 3.29 27.62 -0.46
C SER A 44 2.37 26.41 -0.46
N VAL A 45 2.89 25.22 -0.14
CA VAL A 45 2.08 24.00 0.11
C VAL A 45 0.94 24.28 1.10
N ARG A 46 1.16 25.21 2.04
CA ARG A 46 0.18 25.63 3.06
C ARG A 46 -1.07 26.29 2.46
N ASN A 47 -0.95 26.89 1.28
CA ASN A 47 -2.05 27.52 0.56
C ASN A 47 -2.81 26.53 -0.34
N SER A 48 -2.26 25.33 -0.56
CA SER A 48 -2.90 24.30 -1.38
C SER A 48 -4.20 23.79 -0.76
N VAL A 49 -5.17 23.45 -1.62
CA VAL A 49 -6.44 22.82 -1.23
C VAL A 49 -6.25 21.58 -0.32
N PRO A 50 -5.40 20.58 -0.66
CA PRO A 50 -5.22 19.41 0.21
C PRO A 50 -4.74 19.77 1.61
N TYR A 51 -3.80 20.70 1.72
CA TYR A 51 -3.29 21.13 3.02
C TYR A 51 -4.37 21.81 3.86
N ARG A 52 -5.03 22.82 3.27
CA ARG A 52 -6.09 23.58 3.95
C ARG A 52 -7.24 22.68 4.37
N LEU A 53 -7.62 21.71 3.55
CA LEU A 53 -8.67 20.74 3.88
C LEU A 53 -8.30 19.96 5.15
N VAL A 54 -7.11 19.35 5.20
CA VAL A 54 -6.73 18.55 6.37
C VAL A 54 -6.50 19.45 7.58
N VAL A 55 -5.67 20.48 7.44
CA VAL A 55 -5.20 21.25 8.59
C VAL A 55 -6.27 22.22 9.10
N ASN A 56 -6.86 23.03 8.22
CA ASN A 56 -7.77 24.08 8.65
C ASN A 56 -9.20 23.57 8.88
N CYS A 57 -9.67 22.59 8.09
CA CYS A 57 -11.01 22.04 8.28
C CYS A 57 -11.02 20.89 9.30
N PHE A 58 -10.11 19.92 9.18
CA PHE A 58 -10.20 18.70 9.99
C PHE A 58 -9.36 18.74 11.28
N LEU A 59 -8.11 19.20 11.26
CA LEU A 59 -7.25 19.19 12.46
C LEU A 59 -7.56 20.35 13.41
N LYS A 60 -7.74 21.56 12.89
CA LYS A 60 -8.06 22.75 13.72
C LYS A 60 -9.53 22.76 14.20
N ARG A 61 -10.41 21.97 13.58
CA ARG A 61 -11.84 21.89 13.94
C ARG A 61 -12.35 20.43 13.90
N PRO A 62 -11.79 19.54 14.72
CA PRO A 62 -12.01 18.10 14.57
C PRO A 62 -13.43 17.67 14.93
N GLU A 63 -14.14 18.40 15.78
CA GLU A 63 -15.54 18.13 16.13
C GLU A 63 -16.53 18.59 15.06
N LYS A 64 -16.13 19.50 14.17
CA LYS A 64 -17.02 20.04 13.14
C LYS A 64 -17.24 19.00 12.05
N ALA A 65 -18.50 18.66 11.82
CA ALA A 65 -18.93 17.95 10.63
C ALA A 65 -19.07 18.92 9.45
N TRP A 66 -18.29 18.70 8.40
CA TRP A 66 -18.24 19.57 7.23
C TRP A 66 -19.05 19.00 6.08
N THR A 67 -20.03 19.76 5.59
CA THR A 67 -20.72 19.41 4.34
C THR A 67 -19.85 19.71 3.13
N ILE A 68 -20.11 19.05 2.00
CA ILE A 68 -19.39 19.30 0.73
C ILE A 68 -19.47 20.77 0.32
N ASN A 69 -20.63 21.39 0.47
CA ASN A 69 -20.81 22.79 0.08
C ASN A 69 -19.96 23.72 0.94
N GLU A 70 -19.92 23.52 2.26
CA GLU A 70 -19.06 24.31 3.13
C GLU A 70 -17.58 24.14 2.78
N LEU A 71 -17.14 22.91 2.48
CA LEU A 71 -15.77 22.65 2.07
C LEU A 71 -15.44 23.37 0.76
N CYS A 72 -16.34 23.36 -0.22
CA CYS A 72 -16.14 24.09 -1.48
C CYS A 72 -16.02 25.60 -1.24
N THR A 73 -16.86 26.17 -0.38
CA THR A 73 -16.83 27.59 -0.01
C THR A 73 -15.56 27.97 0.75
N VAL A 74 -15.20 27.21 1.79
CA VAL A 74 -14.04 27.54 2.64
C VAL A 74 -12.70 27.32 1.94
N LEU A 75 -12.63 26.35 1.02
CA LEU A 75 -11.41 26.04 0.28
C LEU A 75 -11.33 26.76 -1.06
N ASP A 76 -12.38 27.47 -1.45
CA ASP A 76 -12.53 28.14 -2.75
C ASP A 76 -12.16 27.19 -3.91
N THR A 77 -12.89 26.08 -3.99
CA THR A 77 -12.58 25.03 -4.97
C THR A 77 -13.82 24.26 -5.41
N SER A 78 -13.66 23.44 -6.45
CA SER A 78 -14.75 22.67 -7.04
C SER A 78 -15.10 21.41 -6.25
N ARG A 79 -16.37 20.97 -6.33
CA ARG A 79 -16.83 19.71 -5.74
C ARG A 79 -15.98 18.50 -6.14
N PRO A 80 -15.60 18.30 -7.42
CA PRO A 80 -14.72 17.20 -7.82
C PRO A 80 -13.37 17.21 -7.09
N THR A 81 -12.76 18.39 -6.94
CA THR A 81 -11.51 18.54 -6.19
C THR A 81 -11.68 18.16 -4.72
N VAL A 82 -12.74 18.61 -4.05
CA VAL A 82 -13.03 18.23 -2.66
C VAL A 82 -13.23 16.71 -2.55
N TYR A 83 -14.07 16.10 -3.40
CA TYR A 83 -14.31 14.66 -3.37
C TYR A 83 -13.06 13.84 -3.56
N ARG A 84 -12.15 14.24 -4.47
CA ARG A 84 -10.86 13.57 -4.65
C ARG A 84 -10.08 13.48 -3.35
N HIS A 85 -10.00 14.57 -2.59
CA HIS A 85 -9.27 14.62 -1.33
C HIS A 85 -10.00 13.91 -0.19
N LEU A 86 -11.33 14.03 -0.11
CA LEU A 86 -12.13 13.27 0.86
C LEU A 86 -12.01 11.76 0.64
N ASN A 87 -12.04 11.31 -0.61
CA ASN A 87 -11.90 9.90 -0.93
C ASN A 87 -10.52 9.35 -0.53
N LYS A 88 -9.44 10.12 -0.70
CA LYS A 88 -8.11 9.76 -0.19
C LYS A 88 -8.08 9.64 1.34
N LEU A 89 -8.65 10.59 2.05
CA LEU A 89 -8.68 10.58 3.52
C LEU A 89 -9.60 9.47 4.08
N LYS A 90 -10.70 9.18 3.39
CA LYS A 90 -11.56 8.03 3.69
C LYS A 90 -10.89 6.70 3.39
N ALA A 91 -10.13 6.62 2.30
CA ALA A 91 -9.35 5.43 1.94
C ALA A 91 -8.30 5.13 3.02
N LEU A 92 -7.69 6.14 3.62
CA LEU A 92 -6.83 6.02 4.81
C LEU A 92 -7.59 5.66 6.09
N ASP A 93 -8.93 5.64 6.05
CA ASP A 93 -9.81 5.44 7.20
C ASP A 93 -9.74 6.52 8.30
N LEU A 94 -9.36 7.75 7.94
CA LEU A 94 -9.28 8.88 8.89
C LEU A 94 -10.61 9.61 9.10
N LEU A 95 -11.54 9.50 8.16
CA LEU A 95 -12.81 10.22 8.17
C LEU A 95 -14.00 9.30 8.43
N GLU A 96 -14.99 9.85 9.12
CA GLU A 96 -16.35 9.29 9.19
C GLU A 96 -17.35 10.19 8.45
N GLU A 97 -18.41 9.55 7.95
CA GLU A 97 -19.58 10.25 7.42
C GLU A 97 -20.61 10.44 8.53
N SER A 98 -21.11 11.66 8.67
CA SER A 98 -22.26 11.98 9.51
C SER A 98 -23.36 12.63 8.69
N VAL A 99 -24.56 12.65 9.26
CA VAL A 99 -25.70 13.33 8.65
C VAL A 99 -26.00 14.57 9.49
N VAL A 100 -25.87 15.74 8.88
CA VAL A 100 -26.21 17.01 9.50
C VAL A 100 -27.58 17.44 8.98
N ARG A 101 -28.50 17.74 9.91
CA ARG A 101 -29.78 18.37 9.58
C ARG A 101 -29.57 19.88 9.62
N PRO A 102 -30.01 20.63 8.60
CA PRO A 102 -30.01 22.09 8.66
C PRO A 102 -30.83 22.57 9.88
N ASP A 103 -30.46 23.72 10.44
CA ASP A 103 -31.17 24.32 11.58
C ASP A 103 -32.62 24.70 11.24
N SER A 104 -32.93 24.84 9.95
CA SER A 104 -34.29 24.97 9.43
C SER A 104 -34.97 23.61 9.26
N SER A 105 -36.17 23.47 9.84
CA SER A 105 -36.99 22.25 9.92
C SER A 105 -37.40 21.63 8.58
N GLU A 106 -37.17 22.30 7.45
CA GLU A 106 -37.53 21.85 6.09
C GLU A 106 -36.34 21.32 5.28
N GLY A 107 -35.12 21.37 5.84
CA GLY A 107 -33.92 20.99 5.13
C GLY A 107 -33.71 19.47 5.02
N GLN A 108 -33.46 18.97 3.81
CA GLN A 108 -33.05 17.58 3.59
C GLN A 108 -31.73 17.29 4.35
N PRO A 109 -31.60 16.11 5.00
CA PRO A 109 -30.37 15.71 5.66
C PRO A 109 -29.19 15.71 4.68
N LYS A 110 -28.09 16.35 5.06
CA LYS A 110 -26.89 16.44 4.23
C LYS A 110 -25.77 15.57 4.79
N LYS A 111 -25.07 14.88 3.90
CA LYS A 111 -23.82 14.20 4.25
C LYS A 111 -22.76 15.23 4.64
N ALA A 112 -22.08 14.94 5.73
CA ALA A 112 -20.97 15.70 6.25
C ALA A 112 -19.82 14.76 6.64
N TYR A 113 -18.62 15.33 6.73
CA TYR A 113 -17.39 14.59 6.98
C TYR A 113 -16.67 15.21 8.17
N ARG A 114 -16.09 14.37 9.03
CA ARG A 114 -15.18 14.80 10.11
C ARG A 114 -14.13 13.74 10.38
N ILE A 115 -13.10 14.09 11.14
CA ILE A 115 -12.15 13.11 11.67
C ILE A 115 -12.91 12.13 12.55
N ARG A 116 -12.62 10.83 12.40
CA ARG A 116 -13.19 9.80 13.28
C ARG A 116 -13.00 10.18 14.75
N TYR A 117 -14.08 10.12 15.53
CA TYR A 117 -14.09 10.46 16.95
C TYR A 117 -13.63 11.88 17.32
N GLY A 118 -13.56 12.82 16.36
CA GLY A 118 -13.06 14.17 16.61
C GLY A 118 -11.61 14.21 17.10
N ASN A 119 -10.81 13.17 16.84
CA ASN A 119 -9.46 13.06 17.38
C ASN A 119 -8.54 12.29 16.44
N LEU A 120 -7.47 12.94 15.96
CA LEU A 120 -6.54 12.33 15.01
C LEU A 120 -5.87 11.07 15.57
N SER A 121 -5.46 11.06 16.85
CA SER A 121 -4.82 9.90 17.46
C SER A 121 -5.77 8.70 17.54
N LYS A 122 -7.04 8.92 17.90
CA LYS A 122 -8.05 7.84 17.88
C LYS A 122 -8.33 7.35 16.47
N ALA A 123 -8.43 8.25 15.49
CA ALA A 123 -8.57 7.89 14.09
C ALA A 123 -7.37 7.08 13.59
N TRP A 124 -6.15 7.43 14.04
CA TRP A 124 -4.91 6.78 13.64
C TRP A 124 -4.84 5.30 14.04
N ASN A 125 -5.48 4.91 15.15
CA ASN A 125 -5.58 3.49 15.55
C ASN A 125 -6.17 2.59 14.43
N PHE A 126 -7.08 3.14 13.61
CA PHE A 126 -7.67 2.41 12.48
C PHE A 126 -6.68 2.25 11.34
N VAL A 127 -5.90 3.29 11.07
CA VAL A 127 -4.80 3.25 10.08
C VAL A 127 -3.80 2.15 10.47
N GLU A 128 -3.38 2.12 11.74
CA GLU A 128 -2.46 1.11 12.26
C GLU A 128 -3.03 -0.31 12.15
N ALA A 129 -4.31 -0.50 12.49
CA ALA A 129 -4.98 -1.78 12.35
C ALA A 129 -5.03 -2.24 10.89
N HIS A 130 -5.34 -1.35 9.94
CA HIS A 130 -5.34 -1.65 8.52
C HIS A 130 -3.94 -2.03 8.00
N VAL A 131 -2.91 -1.28 8.38
CA VAL A 131 -1.52 -1.60 8.01
C VAL A 131 -1.09 -2.95 8.58
N LYS A 132 -1.42 -3.24 9.85
CA LYS A 132 -1.10 -4.51 10.48
C LYS A 132 -1.72 -5.68 9.72
N VAL A 133 -3.02 -5.63 9.43
CA VAL A 133 -3.71 -6.68 8.67
C VAL A 133 -3.11 -6.85 7.27
N ALA A 134 -2.77 -5.75 6.59
CA ALA A 134 -2.11 -5.82 5.27
C ALA A 134 -0.74 -6.52 5.36
N MET A 135 0.09 -6.17 6.35
CA MET A 135 1.40 -6.79 6.56
C MET A 135 1.29 -8.26 6.97
N ASP A 136 0.32 -8.62 7.80
CA ASP A 136 0.04 -10.01 8.18
C ASP A 136 -0.35 -10.85 6.95
N ASN A 137 -1.13 -10.28 6.03
CA ASN A 137 -1.47 -10.94 4.78
C ASN A 137 -0.27 -11.07 3.84
N TYR A 138 0.55 -10.01 3.70
CA TYR A 138 1.79 -10.10 2.92
C TYR A 138 2.74 -11.15 3.47
N ARG A 139 2.88 -11.28 4.79
CA ARG A 139 3.69 -12.32 5.42
C ARG A 139 3.25 -13.71 4.95
N LYS A 140 1.96 -14.03 5.04
CA LYS A 140 1.42 -15.32 4.58
C LYS A 140 1.69 -15.56 3.09
N THR A 141 1.56 -14.53 2.25
CA THR A 141 1.87 -14.65 0.82
C THR A 141 3.36 -14.89 0.57
N VAL A 142 4.25 -14.22 1.31
CA VAL A 142 5.71 -14.42 1.21
C VAL A 142 6.09 -15.82 1.65
N ASP A 143 5.54 -16.30 2.75
CA ASP A 143 5.82 -17.63 3.28
C ASP A 143 5.36 -18.70 2.26
N HIS A 144 4.15 -18.57 1.72
CA HIS A 144 3.66 -19.46 0.66
C HIS A 144 4.51 -19.41 -0.62
N LEU A 145 4.95 -18.22 -1.03
CA LEU A 145 5.83 -18.07 -2.19
C LEU A 145 7.18 -18.76 -1.98
N GLN A 146 7.72 -18.71 -0.76
CA GLN A 146 8.96 -19.39 -0.40
C GLN A 146 8.81 -20.92 -0.50
N GLU A 147 7.71 -21.47 0.00
CA GLU A 147 7.39 -22.91 -0.11
C GLU A 147 7.35 -23.35 -1.58
N LEU A 148 6.61 -22.63 -2.42
CA LEU A 148 6.55 -22.91 -3.86
C LEU A 148 7.93 -22.82 -4.52
N ALA A 149 8.76 -21.86 -4.15
CA ALA A 149 10.11 -21.71 -4.70
C ALA A 149 11.03 -22.88 -4.29
N GLU A 150 10.85 -23.46 -3.10
CA GLU A 150 11.58 -24.65 -2.65
C GLU A 150 11.14 -25.90 -3.41
N GLU A 151 9.84 -26.09 -3.61
CA GLU A 151 9.30 -27.19 -4.41
C GLU A 151 9.84 -27.16 -5.85
N GLU A 152 9.87 -25.98 -6.47
CA GLU A 152 10.39 -25.82 -7.84
C GLU A 152 11.90 -26.10 -7.92
N ARG A 153 12.68 -25.70 -6.91
CA ARG A 153 14.12 -26.07 -6.82
C ARG A 153 14.29 -27.59 -6.74
N GLN A 154 13.56 -28.26 -5.85
CA GLN A 154 13.65 -29.71 -5.69
C GLN A 154 13.24 -30.49 -6.95
N LYS A 155 12.23 -30.01 -7.69
CA LYS A 155 11.85 -30.58 -8.99
C LYS A 155 12.96 -30.42 -10.03
N THR A 156 13.63 -29.26 -10.04
CA THR A 156 14.71 -28.96 -10.98
C THR A 156 15.97 -29.77 -10.67
N ASP A 157 16.35 -29.87 -9.40
CA ASP A 157 17.51 -30.64 -8.94
C ASP A 157 17.27 -32.15 -9.10
N GLY A 158 16.07 -32.64 -8.76
CA GLY A 158 15.69 -34.04 -8.96
C GLY A 158 15.52 -34.45 -10.43
N ALA A 159 15.35 -33.50 -11.35
CA ALA A 159 15.37 -33.75 -12.79
C ALA A 159 16.79 -33.82 -13.38
N PHE A 160 17.78 -33.22 -12.71
CA PHE A 160 19.20 -33.32 -13.07
C PHE A 160 19.75 -34.70 -12.70
N ASP A 161 19.42 -35.21 -11.50
CA ASP A 161 19.90 -36.51 -11.00
C ASP A 161 19.36 -37.72 -11.80
N ARG A 162 18.17 -37.62 -12.40
CA ARG A 162 17.57 -38.71 -13.21
C ARG A 162 18.09 -38.78 -14.65
N LYS A 163 18.92 -37.83 -15.09
CA LYS A 163 19.51 -37.82 -16.45
C LYS A 163 20.89 -38.48 -16.54
N SER A 164 21.46 -38.95 -15.43
CA SER A 164 22.65 -39.80 -15.47
C SER A 164 22.25 -41.20 -15.94
N PRO A 165 22.84 -41.74 -17.03
CA PRO A 165 22.60 -43.12 -17.43
C PRO A 165 23.01 -44.05 -16.28
N PRO A 166 22.26 -45.13 -16.00
CA PRO A 166 22.76 -46.13 -15.06
C PRO A 166 24.06 -46.71 -15.61
N GLU A 167 25.15 -46.62 -14.84
CA GLU A 167 26.49 -47.13 -15.20
C GLU A 167 26.44 -48.59 -15.68
N THR A 168 25.48 -49.37 -15.18
CA THR A 168 25.22 -50.76 -15.55
C THR A 168 24.74 -50.97 -17.00
N LYS A 169 24.17 -49.98 -17.69
CA LYS A 169 23.83 -50.11 -19.11
C LYS A 169 25.02 -49.86 -20.03
N VAL A 170 25.95 -49.00 -19.62
CA VAL A 170 27.15 -48.68 -20.42
C VAL A 170 28.14 -49.85 -20.36
N GLU A 171 28.28 -50.49 -19.20
CA GLU A 171 29.09 -51.71 -19.07
C GLU A 171 28.48 -52.91 -19.82
N ALA A 172 27.16 -53.12 -19.73
CA ALA A 172 26.50 -54.22 -20.43
C ALA A 172 26.53 -54.07 -21.97
N GLU A 173 26.43 -52.86 -22.51
CA GLU A 173 26.57 -52.62 -23.95
C GLU A 173 28.03 -52.71 -24.42
N ALA A 174 29.01 -52.37 -23.57
CA ALA A 174 30.43 -52.51 -23.88
C ALA A 174 30.86 -53.98 -23.88
N GLU A 175 30.37 -54.78 -22.93
CA GLU A 175 30.68 -56.21 -22.81
C GLU A 175 30.04 -57.02 -23.95
N ALA A 176 28.77 -56.72 -24.30
CA ALA A 176 28.10 -57.35 -25.44
C ALA A 176 28.74 -57.01 -26.80
N LYS A 177 29.30 -55.80 -26.96
CA LYS A 177 30.06 -55.42 -28.17
C LYS A 177 31.43 -56.09 -28.24
N ALA A 178 32.10 -56.29 -27.11
CA ALA A 178 33.38 -56.99 -27.06
C ALA A 178 33.22 -58.49 -27.40
N GLU A 179 32.16 -59.13 -26.90
CA GLU A 179 31.86 -60.54 -27.17
C GLU A 179 31.43 -60.79 -28.63
N ALA A 180 30.68 -59.85 -29.23
CA ALA A 180 30.31 -59.91 -30.65
C ALA A 180 31.50 -59.71 -31.61
N ALA A 181 32.51 -58.93 -31.22
CA ALA A 181 33.72 -58.72 -32.01
C ALA A 181 34.67 -59.94 -31.97
N ALA A 182 34.74 -60.64 -30.83
CA ALA A 182 35.54 -61.86 -30.70
C ALA A 182 35.00 -63.03 -31.55
N ASN A 183 33.68 -63.14 -31.71
CA ASN A 183 33.06 -64.20 -32.51
C ASN A 183 33.10 -63.99 -34.03
N GLN A 184 33.49 -62.80 -34.50
CA GLN A 184 33.66 -62.52 -35.94
C GLN A 184 35.11 -62.76 -36.43
N ALA A 185 36.05 -63.00 -35.51
CA ALA A 185 37.43 -63.37 -35.82
C ALA A 185 37.60 -64.90 -35.74
N GLY A 186 36.89 -65.63 -36.61
CA GLY A 186 37.10 -67.07 -36.80
C GLY A 186 38.42 -67.36 -37.56
N PRO A 187 39.10 -68.49 -37.26
CA PRO A 187 40.48 -68.73 -37.68
C PRO A 187 40.58 -69.02 -39.18
N SER A 188 41.54 -68.38 -39.85
CA SER A 188 42.03 -68.78 -41.17
C SER A 188 43.24 -69.70 -41.02
#